data_AF-C4IFE3-F1
#
_entry.id   AF-C4IFE3-F1
#
_cell.length_a   1.000
_cell.length_b   1.000
_cell.length_c   1.000
_cell.angle_alpha   90.00
_cell.angle_beta   90.00
_cell.angle_gamma   90.00
#
_symmetry.space_group_name_H-M   'P 1'
#
loop_
_entity.id
_entity.type
_entity.pdbx_description
1 polymer ?
#
loop_
_entity_poly.entity_id
_entity_poly.type
_entity_poly.pdbx_seq_one_letter_code
_entity_poly.pdbx_strand_id
1 'polypeptide(L)'
;MKREEIKSLLGDGNISDKLEAIINKIMDMNGSDIEKHKKEVETLGEKNKNLEAELTTNKQTLDEANAQIEKFKTLDIEGIKAGAEEWKTKYETAQSESVKAKEQFEADMKAKDYDYAVSNYFNGFKFVDDVVKEAVVKQFKAKEFKLEDNKFLGADEFMKDYQEQHKALFVQEEQHQESTLPQFTNTNPQLSNTNASNGFNFNFTGVRSHVQK
;
A
#
# COMPACT_ATOMS: atom_id res chain seq x y z
N MET A 1 64.80 42.14 -41.32
CA MET A 1 65.67 42.58 -42.43
C MET A 1 66.77 41.55 -42.58
N LYS A 2 67.06 41.08 -43.79
CA LYS A 2 68.09 40.08 -44.11
C LYS A 2 69.45 40.74 -44.32
N ARG A 3 70.55 39.98 -44.23
CA ARG A 3 71.92 40.47 -44.40
C ARG A 3 72.12 41.17 -45.76
N GLU A 4 71.54 40.60 -46.80
CA GLU A 4 71.59 41.16 -48.15
C GLU A 4 70.85 42.51 -48.27
N GLU A 5 69.77 42.70 -47.50
CA GLU A 5 69.05 43.98 -47.46
C GLU A 5 69.88 45.06 -46.76
N ILE A 6 70.61 44.69 -45.70
CA ILE A 6 71.54 45.61 -45.00
C ILE A 6 72.71 46.00 -45.91
N LYS A 7 73.31 45.04 -46.63
CA LYS A 7 74.39 45.29 -47.59
C LYS A 7 73.94 46.17 -48.75
N SER A 8 72.75 45.90 -49.30
CA SER A 8 72.17 46.72 -50.36
C SER A 8 71.90 48.18 -49.92
N LEU A 9 71.53 48.40 -48.65
CA LEU A 9 71.36 49.74 -48.08
C LEU A 9 72.68 50.49 -47.83
N LEU A 10 73.78 49.76 -47.60
CA LEU A 10 75.11 50.32 -47.35
C LEU A 10 75.90 50.59 -48.66
N GLY A 11 75.48 50.00 -49.78
CA GLY A 11 76.12 50.09 -51.10
C GLY A 11 77.30 49.11 -51.27
N ASP A 12 77.58 48.71 -52.52
CA ASP A 12 78.57 47.67 -52.90
C ASP A 12 80.06 48.02 -52.64
N GLY A 13 80.32 49.05 -51.82
CA GLY A 13 81.69 49.40 -51.42
C GLY A 13 82.29 48.34 -50.51
N ASN A 14 83.61 48.14 -50.61
CA ASN A 14 84.39 47.19 -49.80
C ASN A 14 84.08 47.36 -48.30
N ILE A 15 83.14 46.56 -47.76
CA ILE A 15 82.74 46.59 -46.35
C ILE A 15 83.96 46.16 -45.52
N SER A 16 84.38 47.00 -44.58
CA SER A 16 85.48 46.66 -43.67
C SER A 16 85.10 45.47 -42.77
N ASP A 17 86.05 44.60 -42.46
CA ASP A 17 85.88 43.46 -41.53
C ASP A 17 85.23 43.86 -40.19
N LYS A 18 85.50 45.09 -39.71
CA LYS A 18 84.89 45.62 -38.48
C LYS A 18 83.38 45.86 -38.64
N LEU A 19 82.95 46.37 -39.79
CA LEU A 19 81.53 46.62 -40.07
C LEU A 19 80.79 45.28 -40.25
N GLU A 20 81.42 44.30 -40.90
CA GLU A 20 80.86 42.94 -41.02
C GLU A 20 80.69 42.26 -39.65
N ALA A 21 81.67 42.40 -38.75
CA ALA A 21 81.58 41.89 -37.39
C ALA A 21 80.45 42.55 -36.57
N ILE A 22 80.24 43.86 -36.73
CA ILE A 22 79.13 44.58 -36.08
C ILE A 22 77.78 44.12 -36.64
N ILE A 23 77.67 43.98 -37.97
CA ILE A 23 76.45 43.47 -38.63
C ILE A 23 76.11 42.07 -38.12
N ASN A 24 77.09 41.17 -38.03
CA ASN A 24 76.86 39.81 -37.50
C ASN A 24 76.34 39.86 -36.07
N LYS A 25 76.98 40.65 -35.19
CA LYS A 25 76.53 40.78 -33.78
C LYS A 25 75.10 41.32 -33.67
N ILE A 26 74.73 42.30 -34.49
CA ILE A 26 73.36 42.85 -34.52
C ILE A 26 72.36 41.79 -34.98
N MET A 27 72.70 41.01 -36.01
CA MET A 27 71.84 39.94 -36.51
C MET A 27 71.69 38.81 -35.50
N ASP A 28 72.74 38.44 -34.78
CA ASP A 28 72.69 37.43 -33.73
C ASP A 28 71.82 37.88 -32.56
N MET A 29 71.98 39.12 -32.08
CA MET A 29 71.13 39.67 -31.01
C MET A 29 69.67 39.73 -31.44
N ASN A 30 69.39 40.30 -32.62
CA ASN A 30 68.02 40.38 -33.14
C ASN A 30 67.41 38.99 -33.38
N GLY A 31 68.19 38.03 -33.87
CA GLY A 31 67.75 36.64 -34.04
C GLY A 31 67.36 36.00 -32.71
N SER A 32 68.16 36.23 -31.65
CA SER A 32 67.87 35.75 -30.31
C SER A 32 66.58 36.36 -29.73
N ASP A 33 66.38 37.67 -29.88
CA ASP A 33 65.18 38.36 -29.41
C ASP A 33 63.92 37.94 -30.17
N ILE A 34 64.00 37.79 -31.50
CA ILE A 34 62.89 37.29 -32.33
C ILE A 34 62.48 35.88 -31.89
N GLU A 35 63.45 34.99 -31.67
CA GLU A 35 63.19 33.63 -31.22
C GLU A 35 62.54 33.61 -29.83
N LYS A 36 62.99 34.49 -28.92
CA LYS A 36 62.38 34.65 -27.59
C LYS A 36 60.94 35.13 -27.69
N HIS A 37 60.67 36.19 -28.45
CA HIS A 37 59.31 36.71 -28.64
C HIS A 37 58.40 35.71 -29.35
N LYS A 38 58.90 34.96 -30.32
CA LYS A 38 58.14 33.90 -30.97
C LYS A 38 57.69 32.84 -29.98
N LYS A 39 58.61 32.35 -29.12
CA LYS A 39 58.28 31.40 -28.04
C LYS A 39 57.26 31.97 -27.05
N GLU A 40 57.38 33.25 -26.70
CA GLU A 40 56.44 33.92 -25.80
C GLU A 40 55.05 34.03 -26.43
N VAL A 41 54.95 34.42 -27.71
CA VAL A 41 53.69 34.47 -28.46
C VAL A 41 53.05 33.09 -28.58
N GLU A 42 53.84 32.05 -28.87
CA GLU A 42 53.36 30.66 -28.89
C GLU A 42 52.79 30.25 -27.52
N THR A 43 53.54 30.51 -26.45
CA THR A 43 53.12 30.21 -25.06
C THR A 43 51.84 30.96 -24.68
N LEU A 44 51.73 32.26 -25.01
CA LEU A 44 50.53 33.04 -24.75
C LEU A 44 49.34 32.57 -25.58
N GLY A 45 49.57 32.17 -26.84
CA GLY A 45 48.56 31.59 -27.70
C GLY A 45 47.99 30.29 -27.14
N GLU A 46 48.85 29.41 -26.62
CA GLU A 46 48.43 28.18 -25.94
C GLU A 46 47.64 28.47 -24.66
N LYS A 47 48.11 29.40 -23.82
CA LYS A 47 47.40 29.81 -22.61
C LYS A 47 46.01 30.37 -22.90
N ASN A 48 45.88 31.22 -23.92
CA ASN A 48 44.59 31.78 -24.31
C ASN A 48 43.62 30.69 -24.78
N LYS A 49 44.07 29.73 -25.60
CA LYS A 49 43.24 28.58 -26.01
C LYS A 49 42.78 27.75 -24.82
N ASN A 50 43.67 27.50 -23.86
CA ASN A 50 43.32 26.76 -22.65
C ASN A 50 42.29 27.53 -21.80
N LEU A 51 42.49 28.83 -21.60
CA LEU A 51 41.54 29.68 -20.86
C LEU A 51 40.17 29.75 -21.54
N GLU A 52 40.12 29.81 -22.88
CA GLU A 52 38.86 29.77 -23.63
C GLU A 52 38.13 28.43 -23.45
N ALA A 53 38.87 27.32 -23.46
CA ALA A 53 38.33 25.99 -23.21
C ALA A 53 37.79 25.84 -21.77
N GLU A 54 38.55 26.31 -20.77
CA GLU A 54 38.14 26.33 -19.37
C GLU A 54 36.90 27.21 -19.15
N LEU A 55 36.86 28.42 -19.73
CA LEU A 55 35.69 29.29 -19.65
C LEU A 55 34.45 28.66 -20.27
N THR A 56 34.61 27.98 -21.40
CA THR A 56 33.49 27.27 -22.06
C THR A 56 32.98 26.14 -21.18
N THR A 57 33.87 25.34 -20.62
CA THR A 57 33.52 24.24 -19.72
C THR A 57 32.84 24.75 -18.44
N ASN A 58 33.38 25.82 -17.85
CA ASN A 58 32.83 26.42 -16.63
C ASN A 58 31.44 27.02 -16.86
N LYS A 59 31.21 27.66 -18.01
CA LYS A 59 29.87 28.16 -18.40
C LYS A 59 28.87 27.01 -18.54
N GLN A 60 29.24 25.95 -19.25
CA GLN A 60 28.37 24.76 -19.39
C GLN A 60 28.03 24.16 -18.01
N THR A 61 29.03 23.98 -17.15
CA THR A 61 28.83 23.46 -15.79
C THR A 61 27.91 24.36 -14.97
N LEU A 62 28.05 25.68 -15.09
CA LEU A 62 27.20 26.65 -14.39
C LEU A 62 25.75 26.58 -14.89
N ASP A 63 25.55 26.50 -16.20
CA ASP A 63 24.21 26.40 -16.81
C ASP A 63 23.52 25.08 -16.41
N GLU A 64 24.25 23.97 -16.41
CA GLU A 64 23.75 22.67 -15.94
C GLU A 64 23.39 22.69 -14.45
N ALA A 65 24.25 23.28 -13.61
CA ALA A 65 24.00 23.42 -12.19
C ALA A 65 22.76 24.29 -11.93
N ASN A 66 22.63 25.41 -12.64
CA ASN A 66 21.44 26.27 -12.55
C ASN A 66 20.17 25.54 -12.98
N ALA A 67 20.22 24.77 -14.09
CA ALA A 67 19.09 23.97 -14.53
C ALA A 67 18.68 22.90 -13.51
N GLN A 68 19.65 22.28 -12.81
CA GLN A 68 19.36 21.34 -11.72
C GLN A 68 18.75 22.04 -10.50
N ILE A 69 19.28 23.21 -10.11
CA ILE A 69 18.75 24.01 -9.00
C ILE A 69 17.28 24.37 -9.25
N GLU A 70 16.92 24.79 -10.46
CA GLU A 70 15.53 25.12 -10.78
C GLU A 70 14.61 23.90 -10.69
N LYS A 71 15.05 22.71 -11.13
CA LYS A 71 14.28 21.47 -10.94
C LYS A 71 14.00 21.22 -9.46
N PHE A 72 14.98 21.39 -8.58
CA PHE A 72 14.79 21.21 -7.14
C PHE A 72 13.88 22.28 -6.51
N LYS A 73 13.95 23.54 -6.95
CA LYS A 73 13.05 24.61 -6.46
C LYS A 73 11.59 24.36 -6.83
N THR A 74 11.33 23.74 -7.99
CA THR A 74 9.96 23.39 -8.41
C THR A 74 9.38 22.19 -7.69
N LEU A 75 10.18 21.43 -6.92
CA LEU A 75 9.67 20.32 -6.14
C LEU A 75 8.86 20.85 -4.95
N ASP A 76 7.59 20.45 -4.90
CA ASP A 76 6.71 20.74 -3.78
C ASP A 76 7.02 19.82 -2.58
N ILE A 77 8.09 20.15 -1.87
CA ILE A 77 8.53 19.41 -0.67
C ILE A 77 7.45 19.46 0.42
N GLU A 78 6.72 20.57 0.52
CA GLU A 78 5.64 20.73 1.50
C GLU A 78 4.46 19.81 1.18
N GLY A 79 4.03 19.75 -0.07
CA GLY A 79 3.01 18.82 -0.54
C GLY A 79 3.41 17.35 -0.36
N ILE A 80 4.66 16.99 -0.63
CA ILE A 80 5.16 15.63 -0.40
C ILE A 80 5.11 15.27 1.11
N LYS A 81 5.55 16.18 1.99
CA LYS A 81 5.50 15.98 3.44
C LYS A 81 4.05 15.87 3.93
N ALA A 82 3.16 16.74 3.46
CA ALA A 82 1.75 16.70 3.81
C ALA A 82 1.10 15.38 3.36
N GLY A 83 1.38 14.94 2.14
CA GLY A 83 0.90 13.64 1.64
C GLY A 83 1.40 12.47 2.48
N ALA A 84 2.68 12.48 2.89
CA ALA A 84 3.24 11.43 3.73
C ALA A 84 2.58 11.37 5.12
N GLU A 85 2.36 12.51 5.77
CA GLU A 85 1.67 12.57 7.08
C GLU A 85 0.19 12.16 6.97
N GLU A 86 -0.49 12.56 5.88
CA GLU A 86 -1.88 12.14 5.62
C GLU A 86 -1.97 10.61 5.43
N TRP A 87 -1.07 10.03 4.64
CA TRP A 87 -1.03 8.57 4.44
C TRP A 87 -0.71 7.81 5.72
N LYS A 88 0.23 8.32 6.53
CA LYS A 88 0.55 7.76 7.83
C LYS A 88 -0.68 7.77 8.75
N THR A 89 -1.37 8.90 8.84
CA THR A 89 -2.58 9.04 9.65
C THR A 89 -3.69 8.10 9.18
N LYS A 90 -3.92 8.00 7.86
CA LYS A 90 -4.90 7.06 7.28
C LYS A 90 -4.55 5.61 7.60
N TYR A 91 -3.28 5.24 7.52
CA TYR A 91 -2.82 3.89 7.82
C TYR A 91 -3.03 3.53 9.29
N GLU A 92 -2.60 4.41 10.22
CA GLU A 92 -2.77 4.20 11.66
C GLU A 92 -4.25 4.12 12.05
N THR A 93 -5.09 4.97 11.45
CA THR A 93 -6.55 4.95 11.65
C THR A 93 -7.15 3.63 11.16
N ALA A 94 -6.84 3.22 9.93
CA ALA A 94 -7.34 1.97 9.36
C ALA A 94 -6.89 0.75 10.16
N GLN A 95 -5.66 0.75 10.69
CA GLN A 95 -5.17 -0.31 11.56
C GLN A 95 -5.96 -0.37 12.88
N SER A 96 -6.17 0.78 13.53
CA SER A 96 -6.97 0.84 14.77
C SER A 96 -8.41 0.39 14.55
N GLU A 97 -9.04 0.85 13.48
CA GLU A 97 -10.40 0.46 13.12
C GLU A 97 -10.49 -1.05 12.81
N SER A 98 -9.51 -1.60 12.10
CA SER A 98 -9.48 -3.04 11.82
C SER A 98 -9.33 -3.88 13.09
N VAL A 99 -8.51 -3.45 14.06
CA VAL A 99 -8.36 -4.15 15.34
C VAL A 99 -9.68 -4.11 16.11
N LYS A 100 -10.30 -2.92 16.23
CA LYS A 100 -11.60 -2.78 16.91
C LYS A 100 -12.69 -3.62 16.24
N ALA A 101 -12.74 -3.64 14.91
CA ALA A 101 -13.71 -4.42 14.17
C ALA A 101 -13.51 -5.93 14.39
N LYS A 102 -12.26 -6.41 14.48
CA LYS A 102 -11.97 -7.81 14.81
C LYS A 102 -12.38 -8.16 16.24
N GLU A 103 -12.01 -7.33 17.22
CA GLU A 103 -12.37 -7.54 18.62
C GLU A 103 -13.89 -7.56 18.80
N GLN A 104 -14.60 -6.63 18.16
CA GLN A 104 -16.05 -6.58 18.21
C GLN A 104 -16.68 -7.80 17.52
N PHE A 105 -16.17 -8.20 16.35
CA PHE A 105 -16.65 -9.39 15.67
C PHE A 105 -16.43 -10.67 16.50
N GLU A 106 -15.26 -10.83 17.13
CA GLU A 106 -14.98 -11.96 18.02
C GLU A 106 -15.89 -11.97 19.26
N ALA A 107 -16.16 -10.80 19.84
CA ALA A 107 -17.10 -10.67 20.95
C ALA A 107 -18.53 -11.03 20.54
N ASP A 108 -18.98 -10.54 19.38
CA ASP A 108 -20.31 -10.83 18.83
C ASP A 108 -20.47 -12.31 18.52
N MET A 109 -19.44 -12.95 17.93
CA MET A 109 -19.44 -14.40 17.68
C MET A 109 -19.53 -15.19 18.98
N LYS A 110 -18.72 -14.85 19.99
CA LYS A 110 -18.79 -15.51 21.32
C LYS A 110 -20.17 -15.35 21.96
N ALA A 111 -20.77 -14.16 21.86
CA ALA A 111 -22.12 -13.92 22.38
C ALA A 111 -23.17 -14.76 21.64
N LYS A 112 -23.08 -14.85 20.31
CA LYS A 112 -23.97 -15.69 19.48
C LYS A 112 -23.81 -17.17 19.77
N ASP A 113 -22.59 -17.67 19.88
CA ASP A 113 -22.29 -19.06 20.22
C ASP A 113 -22.82 -19.40 21.61
N TYR A 114 -22.62 -18.50 22.58
CA TYR A 114 -23.18 -18.64 23.92
C TYR A 114 -24.71 -18.68 23.89
N ASP A 115 -25.36 -17.73 23.23
CA ASP A 115 -26.82 -17.67 23.11
C ASP A 115 -27.41 -18.90 22.42
N TYR A 116 -26.74 -19.41 21.39
CA TYR A 116 -27.12 -20.63 20.70
C TYR A 116 -26.99 -21.84 21.63
N ALA A 117 -25.88 -21.98 22.34
CA ALA A 117 -25.69 -23.04 23.32
C ALA A 117 -26.74 -22.99 24.44
N VAL A 118 -27.06 -21.80 24.95
CA VAL A 118 -28.13 -21.61 25.96
C VAL A 118 -29.45 -22.09 25.38
N SER A 119 -29.79 -21.65 24.17
CA SER A 119 -31.04 -22.05 23.53
C SER A 119 -31.13 -23.57 23.36
N ASN A 120 -30.04 -24.21 22.92
CA ASN A 120 -29.96 -25.65 22.75
C ASN A 120 -30.08 -26.41 24.08
N TYR A 121 -29.41 -25.92 25.13
CA TYR A 121 -29.47 -26.50 26.48
C TYR A 121 -30.90 -26.46 27.04
N PHE A 122 -31.55 -25.30 26.95
CA PHE A 122 -32.91 -25.11 27.47
C PHE A 122 -33.99 -25.84 26.67
N ASN A 123 -33.72 -26.25 25.43
CA ASN A 123 -34.64 -27.09 24.65
C ASN A 123 -34.77 -28.52 25.20
N GLY A 124 -33.82 -28.97 26.04
CA GLY A 124 -33.93 -30.26 26.74
C GLY A 124 -34.94 -30.27 27.90
N PHE A 125 -35.47 -29.11 28.30
CA PHE A 125 -36.35 -28.97 29.46
C PHE A 125 -37.77 -28.58 29.05
N LYS A 126 -38.77 -29.18 29.70
CA LYS A 126 -40.20 -28.85 29.51
C LYS A 126 -40.67 -27.87 30.59
N PHE A 127 -40.74 -26.59 30.23
CA PHE A 127 -41.30 -25.53 31.09
C PHE A 127 -42.81 -25.44 30.95
N VAL A 128 -43.49 -24.94 31.98
CA VAL A 128 -44.96 -24.76 31.98
C VAL A 128 -45.42 -23.69 30.98
N ASP A 129 -44.60 -22.66 30.75
CA ASP A 129 -44.87 -21.56 29.83
C ASP A 129 -43.57 -20.96 29.29
N ASP A 130 -43.63 -20.31 28.13
CA ASP A 130 -42.50 -19.65 27.47
C ASP A 130 -41.96 -18.47 28.31
N VAL A 131 -42.85 -17.76 29.02
CA VAL A 131 -42.46 -16.66 29.93
C VAL A 131 -41.58 -17.19 31.07
N VAL A 132 -41.88 -18.38 31.58
CA VAL A 132 -41.07 -19.02 32.62
C VAL A 132 -39.73 -19.43 32.05
N LYS A 133 -39.69 -20.00 30.84
CA LYS A 133 -38.43 -20.34 30.14
C LYS A 133 -37.54 -19.11 30.00
N GLU A 134 -38.07 -17.98 29.55
CA GLU A 134 -37.31 -16.73 29.42
C GLU A 134 -36.76 -16.23 30.76
N ALA A 135 -37.56 -16.28 31.83
CA ALA A 135 -37.14 -15.87 33.16
C ALA A 135 -35.98 -16.74 33.70
N VAL A 136 -36.06 -18.05 33.53
CA VAL A 136 -35.00 -18.99 33.94
C VAL A 136 -33.76 -18.82 33.07
N VAL A 137 -33.92 -18.66 31.75
CA VAL A 137 -32.81 -18.36 30.83
C VAL A 137 -32.10 -17.07 31.26
N LYS A 138 -32.85 -16.02 31.64
CA LYS A 138 -32.25 -14.76 32.10
C LYS A 138 -31.43 -14.96 33.39
N GLN A 139 -31.95 -15.72 34.35
CA GLN A 139 -31.21 -16.06 35.56
C GLN A 139 -29.98 -16.92 35.26
N PHE A 140 -30.08 -17.85 34.31
CA PHE A 140 -28.98 -18.69 33.86
C PHE A 140 -27.87 -17.88 33.20
N LYS A 141 -28.22 -16.98 32.26
CA LYS A 141 -27.26 -16.08 31.61
C LYS A 141 -26.57 -15.16 32.62
N ALA A 142 -27.29 -14.72 33.67
CA ALA A 142 -26.71 -13.90 34.74
C ALA A 142 -25.69 -14.66 35.62
N LYS A 143 -25.65 -15.99 35.56
CA LYS A 143 -24.63 -16.80 36.26
C LYS A 143 -23.34 -16.96 35.44
N GLU A 144 -23.35 -16.60 34.16
CA GLU A 144 -22.18 -16.63 33.27
C GLU A 144 -21.43 -17.99 33.28
N PHE A 145 -22.18 -19.09 33.22
CA PHE A 145 -21.59 -20.43 33.15
C PHE A 145 -20.62 -20.55 31.97
N LYS A 146 -19.46 -21.17 32.20
CA LYS A 146 -18.46 -21.38 31.13
C LYS A 146 -18.95 -22.44 30.15
N LEU A 147 -18.79 -22.17 28.86
CA LEU A 147 -19.07 -23.12 27.78
C LEU A 147 -17.79 -23.87 27.41
N GLU A 148 -17.75 -25.18 27.65
CA GLU A 148 -16.68 -26.10 27.25
C GLU A 148 -17.27 -27.23 26.40
N ASP A 149 -16.72 -27.48 25.22
CA ASP A 149 -17.19 -28.53 24.30
C ASP A 149 -18.72 -28.54 24.05
N ASN A 150 -19.31 -27.35 23.86
CA ASN A 150 -20.76 -27.12 23.71
C ASN A 150 -21.61 -27.52 24.95
N LYS A 151 -21.00 -27.62 26.13
CA LYS A 151 -21.67 -27.88 27.40
C LYS A 151 -21.36 -26.79 28.40
N PHE A 152 -22.35 -26.41 29.19
CA PHE A 152 -22.15 -25.45 30.26
C PHE A 152 -21.64 -26.15 31.51
N LEU A 153 -20.44 -25.79 31.96
CA LEU A 153 -19.86 -26.35 33.17
C LEU A 153 -20.66 -25.87 34.41
N GLY A 154 -21.19 -26.82 35.20
CA GLY A 154 -22.00 -26.54 36.39
C GLY A 154 -23.47 -26.17 36.11
N ALA A 155 -23.88 -26.13 34.84
CA ALA A 155 -25.27 -25.85 34.48
C ALA A 155 -26.23 -26.96 34.91
N ASP A 156 -25.81 -28.22 34.78
CA ASP A 156 -26.65 -29.38 35.12
C ASP A 156 -26.95 -29.44 36.62
N GLU A 157 -25.96 -29.15 37.46
CA GLU A 157 -26.13 -29.04 38.90
C GLU A 157 -27.09 -27.89 39.25
N PHE A 158 -26.88 -26.72 38.65
CA PHE A 158 -27.76 -25.57 38.84
C PHE A 158 -29.21 -25.87 38.42
N MET A 159 -29.42 -26.45 37.24
CA MET A 159 -30.77 -26.75 36.74
C MET A 159 -31.46 -27.82 37.58
N LYS A 160 -30.72 -28.81 38.09
CA LYS A 160 -31.26 -29.84 38.98
C LYS A 160 -31.72 -29.23 40.30
N ASP A 161 -30.88 -28.42 40.94
CA ASP A 161 -31.25 -27.70 42.17
C ASP A 161 -32.44 -26.77 41.93
N TYR A 162 -32.45 -26.07 40.79
CA TYR A 162 -33.54 -25.18 40.40
C TYR A 162 -34.86 -25.93 40.18
N GLN A 163 -34.83 -27.10 39.56
CA GLN A 163 -35.99 -27.98 39.39
C GLN A 163 -36.52 -28.50 40.72
N GLU A 164 -35.63 -28.88 41.64
CA GLU A 164 -36.01 -29.37 42.97
C GLU A 164 -36.68 -28.29 43.82
N GLN A 165 -36.16 -27.06 43.77
CA GLN A 165 -36.70 -25.91 44.50
C GLN A 165 -37.99 -25.37 43.85
N HIS A 166 -38.11 -25.46 42.52
CA HIS A 166 -39.20 -24.85 41.76
C HIS A 166 -39.96 -25.86 40.89
N LYS A 167 -40.37 -26.99 41.47
CA LYS A 167 -41.10 -28.07 40.78
C LYS A 167 -42.38 -27.64 40.05
N ALA A 168 -43.01 -26.53 40.47
CA ALA A 168 -44.22 -25.98 39.84
C ALA A 168 -43.94 -25.24 38.52
N LEU A 169 -42.67 -24.93 38.22
CA LEU A 169 -42.27 -24.21 37.00
C LEU A 169 -42.01 -25.13 35.80
N PHE A 170 -41.99 -26.45 36.04
CA PHE A 170 -41.74 -27.48 35.04
C PHE A 170 -42.99 -28.34 34.85
N VAL A 171 -43.21 -28.82 33.63
CA VAL A 171 -44.35 -29.69 33.33
C VAL A 171 -44.18 -31.00 34.10
N GLN A 172 -45.09 -31.27 35.03
CA GLN A 172 -45.22 -32.57 35.65
C GLN A 172 -46.01 -33.45 34.67
N GLU A 173 -45.39 -34.50 34.14
CA GLU A 173 -46.10 -35.52 33.39
C GLU A 173 -46.99 -36.32 34.36
N GLU A 174 -48.14 -35.75 34.72
CA GLU A 174 -49.28 -36.59 35.08
C GLU A 174 -49.68 -37.36 33.82
N GLN A 175 -49.61 -38.69 33.92
CA GLN A 175 -49.98 -39.63 32.87
C GLN A 175 -51.44 -39.42 32.46
N HIS A 176 -51.70 -38.57 31.48
CA HIS A 176 -53.01 -38.47 30.86
C HIS A 176 -53.18 -39.57 29.82
N GLN A 177 -54.02 -40.52 30.19
CA GLN A 177 -54.49 -41.66 29.42
C GLN A 177 -54.95 -41.26 28.01
N GLU A 178 -54.56 -42.08 27.03
CA GLU A 178 -54.99 -42.03 25.63
C GLU A 178 -56.52 -42.01 25.51
N SER A 179 -57.10 -40.87 25.11
CA SER A 179 -58.45 -40.85 24.56
C SER A 179 -58.37 -41.18 23.07
N THR A 180 -58.72 -42.41 22.72
CA THR A 180 -58.83 -42.87 21.33
C THR A 180 -59.95 -42.10 20.60
N LEU A 181 -59.58 -41.40 19.53
CA LEU A 181 -60.54 -40.85 18.58
C LEU A 181 -61.14 -42.01 17.74
N PRO A 182 -62.47 -42.09 17.55
CA PRO A 182 -63.07 -43.13 16.72
C PRO A 182 -62.74 -42.93 15.23
N GLN A 183 -62.33 -44.00 14.56
CA GLN A 183 -62.10 -44.04 13.12
C GLN A 183 -63.43 -44.16 12.35
N PHE A 184 -63.65 -43.27 11.39
CA PHE A 184 -64.65 -43.45 10.34
C PHE A 184 -64.01 -44.20 9.16
N THR A 185 -64.48 -45.42 8.89
CA THR A 185 -64.14 -46.16 7.66
C THR A 185 -65.06 -45.70 6.54
N ASN A 186 -64.51 -45.13 5.47
CA ASN A 186 -65.23 -44.99 4.20
C ASN A 186 -64.40 -45.54 3.04
N THR A 187 -65.04 -46.46 2.33
CA THR A 187 -64.55 -47.25 1.22
C THR A 187 -64.48 -46.42 -0.07
N ASN A 188 -63.39 -46.61 -0.81
CA ASN A 188 -63.15 -46.11 -2.17
C ASN A 188 -63.95 -46.95 -3.20
N PRO A 189 -64.34 -46.38 -4.36
CA PRO A 189 -63.52 -46.63 -5.54
C PRO A 189 -63.39 -45.44 -6.53
N GLN A 190 -62.14 -44.99 -6.67
CA GLN A 190 -61.35 -44.82 -7.90
C GLN A 190 -62.03 -44.35 -9.19
N LEU A 191 -61.64 -43.15 -9.63
CA LEU A 191 -61.39 -42.69 -11.02
C LEU A 191 -60.75 -41.27 -10.90
N SER A 192 -59.80 -40.76 -11.67
CA SER A 192 -58.86 -41.24 -12.66
C SER A 192 -57.85 -40.10 -12.88
N ASN A 193 -56.58 -40.47 -12.87
CA ASN A 193 -55.38 -39.73 -13.27
C ASN A 193 -55.55 -38.69 -14.40
N THR A 194 -55.08 -37.45 -14.22
CA THR A 194 -54.38 -36.70 -15.29
C THR A 194 -53.31 -35.78 -14.71
N ASN A 195 -52.11 -35.95 -15.24
CA ASN A 195 -50.93 -35.12 -15.07
C ASN A 195 -51.20 -33.64 -15.35
N ALA A 196 -50.75 -32.77 -14.44
CA ALA A 196 -50.30 -31.43 -14.75
C ALA A 196 -49.13 -31.08 -13.83
N SER A 197 -47.93 -31.45 -14.27
CA SER A 197 -46.70 -30.86 -13.78
C SER A 197 -46.75 -29.35 -14.03
N ASN A 198 -46.63 -28.53 -12.99
CA ASN A 198 -46.16 -27.15 -13.13
C ASN A 198 -45.62 -26.63 -11.81
N GLY A 199 -44.33 -26.30 -11.79
CA GLY A 199 -43.74 -25.45 -10.76
C GLY A 199 -42.23 -25.57 -10.70
N PHE A 200 -41.55 -24.61 -11.33
CA PHE A 200 -40.10 -24.30 -11.30
C PHE A 200 -39.23 -24.91 -12.42
N ASN A 201 -39.14 -24.16 -13.53
CA ASN A 201 -38.09 -24.30 -14.53
C ASN A 201 -37.16 -23.07 -14.44
N PHE A 202 -35.91 -23.27 -14.00
CA PHE A 202 -34.89 -22.21 -13.91
C PHE A 202 -34.26 -22.00 -15.29
N ASN A 203 -34.38 -20.80 -15.87
CA ASN A 203 -33.73 -20.45 -17.13
C ASN A 203 -32.60 -19.44 -16.85
N PHE A 204 -31.36 -19.92 -16.69
CA PHE A 204 -30.17 -19.07 -16.59
C PHE A 204 -29.68 -18.69 -17.99
N THR A 205 -30.17 -17.57 -18.53
CA THR A 205 -29.55 -16.88 -19.68
C THR A 205 -29.01 -15.53 -19.24
N GLY A 206 -27.95 -15.56 -18.44
CA GLY A 206 -27.38 -14.38 -17.80
C GLY A 206 -25.86 -14.42 -17.70
N VAL A 207 -25.15 -14.73 -18.77
CA VAL A 207 -23.73 -14.37 -18.92
C VAL A 207 -23.58 -13.61 -20.23
N ARG A 208 -23.60 -12.27 -20.18
CA ARG A 208 -23.09 -11.46 -21.30
C ARG A 208 -21.56 -11.49 -21.21
N SER A 209 -20.91 -12.08 -22.19
CA SER A 209 -19.49 -11.86 -22.45
C SER A 209 -19.28 -10.41 -22.92
N HIS A 210 -18.40 -9.67 -22.26
CA HIS A 210 -17.96 -8.37 -22.73
C HIS A 210 -16.76 -8.59 -23.67
N VAL A 211 -16.97 -8.32 -24.96
CA VAL A 211 -15.93 -8.33 -26.00
C VAL A 211 -15.20 -7.00 -25.98
N GLN A 212 -13.87 -7.09 -26.04
CA GLN A 212 -12.90 -6.00 -26.06
C GLN A 212 -13.07 -5.06 -27.25
N LYS A 213 -12.81 -3.78 -27.03
CA LYS A 213 -12.27 -2.84 -28.03
C LYS A 213 -11.18 -2.01 -27.39
#